data_AF-A0A4D5RHC5-F1
#
_entry.id   AF-A0A4D5RHC5-F1
#
_cell.length_a   1.000
_cell.length_b   1.000
_cell.length_c   1.000
_cell.angle_alpha   90.00
_cell.angle_beta   90.00
_cell.angle_gamma   90.00
#
_symmetry.space_group_name_H-M   'P 1'
#
loop_
_entity.id
_entity.type
_entity.pdbx_description
1 polymer ?
#
loop_
_entity_poly.entity_id
_entity_poly.type
_entity_poly.pdbx_seq_one_letter_code
_entity_poly.pdbx_strand_id
1 'polypeptide(L)'
;MPVVKCLRGYCNILNFRPIHFEETLPDDVCCSVCDVIPGLLLGLPCGHKYCGACYDQIASQRPARCPLDQVGYGCNCVGCDSDRHYGCQCGCVSRIFVLKPALENKKVRCLNANEGCSFVGSLNTLKEHFQVDCQLHVVTCGRCAQHVPQKRFLEHLTGDCRSGRTISELKKTNDEVERVIEKLSVAKCATEDNINSVLACTQAYAKVTNNLQTLLQDCLPRIHQAEKKILQKVGSVPVFEPSLEGQRRGSCFLRNFSAKMRSAASYASDPFNVAGYPLQVGQTFVRRFADQFYVYLSLLTSVRRTTSQWPIRKTFFLILVHPEDPGKNIKHAIMPSEVEHVDVYFTRIQNKTNRKIQKPQDKCFKTSELQSDGFVVDDTLRVIIETEG
;
A
#
# COMPACT_ATOMS: atom_id res chain seq x y z
N MET A 1 8.72 -38.92 -57.57
CA MET A 1 9.45 -39.26 -56.33
C MET A 1 8.45 -39.45 -55.21
N PRO A 2 8.68 -40.41 -54.29
CA PRO A 2 7.87 -40.57 -53.09
C PRO A 2 7.88 -39.29 -52.25
N VAL A 3 6.74 -38.96 -51.63
CA VAL A 3 6.61 -37.75 -50.79
C VAL A 3 5.95 -38.10 -49.46
N VAL A 4 6.32 -37.37 -48.41
CA VAL A 4 5.70 -37.49 -47.08
C VAL A 4 4.83 -36.27 -46.84
N LYS A 5 3.54 -36.48 -46.58
CA LYS A 5 2.59 -35.40 -46.29
C LYS A 5 1.67 -35.77 -45.14
N CYS A 6 1.17 -34.77 -44.44
CA CYS A 6 0.17 -34.93 -43.39
C CYS A 6 -1.22 -34.54 -43.93
N LEU A 7 -2.25 -35.29 -43.54
CA LEU A 7 -3.64 -34.98 -43.90
C LEU A 7 -4.36 -34.26 -42.76
N ARG A 8 -5.36 -33.44 -43.09
CA ARG A 8 -6.28 -32.85 -42.11
C ARG A 8 -7.72 -32.92 -42.58
N GLY A 9 -8.57 -33.51 -41.74
CA GLY A 9 -10.01 -33.66 -42.02
C GLY A 9 -10.32 -34.85 -42.91
N TYR A 10 -9.39 -35.81 -43.07
CA TYR A 10 -9.63 -37.05 -43.80
C TYR A 10 -10.31 -38.09 -42.90
N CYS A 11 -9.61 -38.56 -41.87
CA CYS A 11 -10.20 -39.35 -40.80
C CYS A 11 -9.37 -39.17 -39.52
N ASN A 12 -10.00 -39.35 -38.35
CA ASN A 12 -9.38 -39.07 -37.05
C ASN A 12 -8.07 -39.84 -36.81
N ILE A 13 -7.89 -40.97 -37.48
CA ILE A 13 -6.78 -41.89 -37.28
C ILE A 13 -5.55 -41.45 -38.07
N LEU A 14 -5.75 -40.95 -39.28
CA LEU A 14 -4.68 -40.54 -40.18
C LEU A 14 -4.36 -39.04 -40.10
N ASN A 15 -5.26 -38.23 -39.50
CA ASN A 15 -5.05 -36.79 -39.36
C ASN A 15 -3.73 -36.48 -38.64
N PHE A 16 -2.95 -35.57 -39.22
CA PHE A 16 -1.64 -35.09 -38.74
C PHE A 16 -0.55 -36.16 -38.57
N ARG A 17 -0.77 -37.38 -39.08
CA ARG A 17 0.28 -38.38 -39.16
C ARG A 17 1.03 -38.24 -40.49
N PRO A 18 2.35 -38.44 -40.51
CA PRO A 18 3.12 -38.45 -41.74
C PRO A 18 2.73 -39.68 -42.57
N ILE A 19 2.22 -39.45 -43.78
CA ILE A 19 1.85 -40.51 -44.72
C ILE A 19 2.86 -40.51 -45.86
N HIS A 20 3.46 -41.67 -46.13
CA HIS A 20 4.37 -41.88 -47.24
C HIS A 20 3.58 -42.24 -48.49
N PHE A 21 3.51 -41.31 -49.45
CA PHE A 21 2.96 -41.54 -50.78
C PHE A 21 4.06 -42.07 -51.70
N GLU A 22 3.77 -43.14 -52.43
CA GLU A 22 4.70 -43.76 -53.40
C GLU A 22 4.80 -42.97 -54.71
N GLU A 23 3.91 -42.01 -54.90
CA GLU A 23 3.77 -41.21 -56.11
C GLU A 23 3.96 -39.73 -55.81
N THR A 24 4.28 -38.94 -56.85
CA THR A 24 4.20 -37.49 -56.76
C THR A 24 2.74 -37.07 -56.58
N LEU A 25 2.53 -36.11 -55.69
CA LEU A 25 1.25 -35.45 -55.52
C LEU A 25 1.21 -34.17 -56.37
N PRO A 26 0.01 -33.72 -56.80
CA PRO A 26 -0.09 -32.42 -57.45
C PRO A 26 0.37 -31.31 -56.51
N ASP A 27 1.03 -30.27 -57.02
CA ASP A 27 1.58 -29.16 -56.22
C ASP A 27 0.50 -28.33 -55.50
N ASP A 28 -0.75 -28.54 -55.87
CA ASP A 28 -1.86 -27.64 -55.63
C ASP A 28 -2.81 -28.15 -54.53
N VAL A 29 -2.42 -29.25 -53.87
CA VAL A 29 -3.19 -29.97 -52.82
C VAL A 29 -2.71 -29.67 -51.39
N CYS A 30 -1.61 -28.92 -51.22
CA CYS A 30 -1.04 -28.61 -49.92
C CYS A 30 -1.28 -27.14 -49.54
N CYS A 31 -1.29 -26.88 -48.23
CA CYS A 31 -1.22 -25.52 -47.69
C CYS A 31 0.16 -24.92 -47.97
N SER A 32 0.22 -23.71 -48.53
CA SER A 32 1.47 -23.00 -48.86
C SER A 32 2.33 -22.63 -47.63
N VAL A 33 1.83 -22.79 -46.40
CA VAL A 33 2.55 -22.47 -45.15
C VAL A 33 2.91 -23.71 -44.35
N CYS A 34 1.92 -24.53 -44.01
CA CYS A 34 2.14 -25.68 -43.13
C CYS A 34 2.32 -27.00 -43.87
N ASP A 35 2.23 -26.99 -45.21
CA ASP A 35 2.42 -28.15 -46.10
C ASP A 35 1.47 -29.34 -45.86
N VAL A 36 0.47 -29.16 -45.00
CA VAL A 36 -0.61 -30.13 -44.74
C VAL A 36 -1.58 -30.14 -45.92
N ILE A 37 -2.11 -31.31 -46.25
CA ILE A 37 -3.20 -31.53 -47.21
C ILE A 37 -4.54 -31.52 -46.44
N PRO A 38 -5.32 -30.42 -46.50
CA PRO A 38 -6.61 -30.34 -45.83
C PRO A 38 -7.74 -30.92 -46.71
N GLY A 39 -8.92 -31.13 -46.14
CA GLY A 39 -10.15 -31.37 -46.93
C GLY A 39 -10.51 -30.23 -47.87
N LEU A 40 -10.18 -29.00 -47.47
CA LEU A 40 -10.46 -27.77 -48.20
C LEU A 40 -9.28 -26.81 -48.09
N LEU A 41 -8.83 -26.32 -49.25
CA LEU A 41 -7.92 -25.18 -49.37
C LEU A 41 -8.69 -23.90 -49.71
N LEU A 42 -8.20 -22.80 -49.16
CA LEU A 42 -8.68 -21.45 -49.41
C LEU A 42 -7.60 -20.70 -50.19
N GLY A 43 -7.87 -20.40 -51.45
CA GLY A 43 -6.97 -19.70 -52.36
C GLY A 43 -7.20 -18.19 -52.32
N LEU A 44 -6.12 -17.44 -52.16
CA LEU A 44 -6.13 -15.98 -52.25
C LEU A 44 -5.95 -15.50 -53.71
N PRO A 45 -6.30 -14.25 -54.03
CA PRO A 45 -6.13 -13.69 -55.39
C PRO A 45 -4.67 -13.69 -55.89
N CYS A 46 -3.69 -13.69 -55.00
CA CYS A 46 -2.28 -13.80 -55.35
C CYS A 46 -1.86 -15.23 -55.78
N GLY A 47 -2.76 -16.21 -55.69
CA GLY A 47 -2.52 -17.61 -56.10
C GLY A 47 -2.09 -18.54 -54.97
N HIS A 48 -1.69 -18.00 -53.81
CA HIS A 48 -1.33 -18.81 -52.63
C HIS A 48 -2.55 -19.44 -51.96
N LYS A 49 -2.40 -20.65 -51.42
CA LYS A 49 -3.49 -21.49 -50.89
C LYS A 49 -3.23 -21.89 -49.45
N TYR A 50 -4.25 -21.80 -48.60
CA TYR A 50 -4.10 -22.04 -47.16
C TYR A 50 -5.14 -23.04 -46.65
N CYS A 51 -4.75 -23.90 -45.70
CA CYS A 51 -5.75 -24.67 -44.96
C CYS A 51 -6.58 -23.74 -44.05
N GLY A 52 -7.79 -24.16 -43.68
CA GLY A 52 -8.70 -23.35 -42.86
C GLY A 52 -8.07 -22.75 -41.60
N ALA A 53 -7.24 -23.50 -40.87
CA ALA A 53 -6.61 -22.96 -39.65
C ALA A 53 -5.53 -21.91 -39.93
N CYS A 54 -4.71 -22.10 -40.97
CA CYS A 54 -3.73 -21.08 -41.36
C CYS A 54 -4.45 -19.84 -41.88
N TYR A 55 -5.49 -20.04 -42.70
CA TYR A 55 -6.31 -18.95 -43.22
C TYR A 55 -6.98 -18.15 -42.08
N ASP A 56 -7.60 -18.81 -41.10
CA ASP A 56 -8.23 -18.14 -39.96
C ASP A 56 -7.24 -17.24 -39.19
N GLN A 57 -5.98 -17.67 -39.05
CA GLN A 57 -4.91 -16.88 -38.41
C GLN A 57 -4.41 -15.71 -39.27
N ILE A 58 -4.49 -15.82 -40.60
CA ILE A 58 -4.09 -14.74 -41.50
C ILE A 58 -5.24 -13.72 -41.60
N ALA A 59 -6.48 -14.19 -41.71
CA ALA A 59 -7.68 -13.37 -41.80
C ALA A 59 -7.97 -12.57 -40.52
N SER A 60 -7.49 -13.03 -39.36
CA SER A 60 -7.61 -12.29 -38.10
C SER A 60 -6.68 -11.07 -38.00
N GLN A 61 -5.69 -10.94 -38.89
CA GLN A 61 -4.79 -9.78 -38.95
C GLN A 61 -5.46 -8.63 -39.71
N ARG A 62 -5.28 -7.39 -39.24
CA ARG A 62 -5.85 -6.19 -39.88
C ARG A 62 -4.73 -5.20 -40.24
N PRO A 63 -4.57 -4.82 -41.53
CA PRO A 63 -5.27 -5.37 -42.70
C PRO A 63 -4.83 -6.81 -43.01
N ALA A 64 -5.73 -7.64 -43.54
CA ALA A 64 -5.41 -9.01 -43.92
C ALA A 64 -4.49 -9.02 -45.15
N ARG A 65 -3.36 -9.73 -45.04
CA ARG A 65 -2.32 -9.81 -46.07
C ARG A 65 -1.83 -11.24 -46.19
N CYS A 66 -1.56 -11.66 -47.42
CA CYS A 66 -0.89 -12.93 -47.67
C CYS A 66 0.52 -12.91 -47.01
N PRO A 67 0.88 -13.90 -46.18
CA PRO A 67 2.17 -13.90 -45.50
C PRO A 67 3.36 -14.15 -46.44
N LEU A 68 3.14 -14.66 -47.64
CA LEU A 68 4.21 -15.05 -48.57
C LEU A 68 4.66 -13.90 -49.49
N ASP A 69 3.73 -13.02 -49.88
CA ASP A 69 3.99 -11.91 -50.83
C ASP A 69 3.49 -10.55 -50.32
N GLN A 70 2.89 -10.50 -49.12
CA GLN A 70 2.34 -9.30 -48.48
C GLN A 70 1.21 -8.60 -49.26
N VAL A 71 0.68 -9.25 -50.30
CA VAL A 71 -0.46 -8.75 -51.08
C VAL A 71 -1.70 -8.77 -50.19
N GLY A 72 -2.30 -7.59 -50.04
CA GLY A 72 -3.54 -7.42 -49.29
C GLY A 72 -4.70 -8.10 -50.00
N TYR A 73 -5.63 -8.66 -49.23
CA TYR A 73 -6.86 -9.25 -49.75
C TYR A 73 -8.04 -8.91 -48.84
N GLY A 74 -9.24 -8.78 -49.41
CA GLY A 74 -10.45 -8.40 -48.68
C GLY A 74 -11.61 -8.14 -49.63
N CYS A 75 -12.84 -8.27 -49.13
CA CYS A 75 -14.06 -7.97 -49.88
C CYS A 75 -14.55 -6.57 -49.52
N ASN A 76 -14.76 -5.72 -50.53
CA ASN A 76 -15.40 -4.40 -50.39
C ASN A 76 -16.92 -4.48 -50.58
N CYS A 77 -17.49 -5.67 -50.47
CA CYS A 77 -18.88 -5.95 -50.76
C CYS A 77 -19.73 -5.58 -49.53
N VAL A 78 -20.72 -4.71 -49.74
CA VAL A 78 -21.62 -4.22 -48.69
C VAL A 78 -22.35 -5.41 -48.05
N GLY A 79 -22.22 -5.58 -46.71
CA GLY A 79 -22.85 -6.65 -45.94
C GLY A 79 -21.99 -7.87 -45.64
N CYS A 80 -20.68 -7.86 -45.95
CA CYS A 80 -19.76 -8.94 -45.60
C CYS A 80 -19.14 -8.75 -44.20
N ASP A 81 -19.98 -8.72 -43.15
CA ASP A 81 -19.55 -8.55 -41.75
C ASP A 81 -19.08 -9.86 -41.08
N SER A 82 -18.94 -10.94 -41.84
CA SER A 82 -18.41 -12.20 -41.30
C SER A 82 -16.89 -12.13 -41.25
N ASP A 83 -16.34 -11.92 -40.05
CA ASP A 83 -14.91 -11.85 -39.72
C ASP A 83 -14.01 -12.95 -40.31
N ARG A 84 -14.59 -14.04 -40.86
CA ARG A 84 -13.84 -15.16 -41.43
C ARG A 84 -13.92 -15.30 -42.94
N HIS A 85 -14.66 -14.48 -43.69
CA HIS A 85 -14.79 -14.51 -45.18
C HIS A 85 -15.02 -15.89 -45.87
N TYR A 86 -15.13 -16.98 -45.12
CA TYR A 86 -15.25 -18.37 -45.57
C TYR A 86 -16.56 -18.64 -46.32
N GLY A 87 -17.56 -17.80 -46.06
CA GLY A 87 -18.87 -17.80 -46.71
C GLY A 87 -19.12 -16.63 -47.68
N CYS A 88 -18.11 -15.83 -48.04
CA CYS A 88 -18.34 -14.72 -48.97
C CYS A 88 -18.69 -15.25 -50.36
N GLN A 89 -19.87 -14.91 -50.88
CA GLN A 89 -20.30 -15.25 -52.24
C GLN A 89 -19.64 -14.39 -53.33
N CYS A 90 -18.78 -13.44 -52.92
CA CYS A 90 -18.11 -12.48 -53.79
C CYS A 90 -16.93 -13.05 -54.60
N GLY A 91 -16.50 -14.28 -54.34
CA GLY A 91 -15.38 -14.91 -55.06
C GLY A 91 -13.98 -14.40 -54.69
N CYS A 92 -13.84 -13.60 -53.61
CA CYS A 92 -12.54 -13.08 -53.17
C CYS A 92 -11.59 -14.15 -52.62
N VAL A 93 -12.13 -15.31 -52.23
CA VAL A 93 -11.37 -16.49 -51.79
C VAL A 93 -11.90 -17.71 -52.53
N SER A 94 -11.02 -18.39 -53.25
CA SER A 94 -11.36 -19.61 -53.99
C SER A 94 -11.40 -20.80 -53.04
N ARG A 95 -12.39 -21.69 -53.20
CA ARG A 95 -12.55 -22.91 -52.41
C ARG A 95 -12.15 -24.12 -53.24
N ILE A 96 -11.10 -24.82 -52.81
CA ILE A 96 -10.54 -25.96 -53.52
C ILE A 96 -10.69 -27.20 -52.65
N PHE A 97 -11.64 -28.07 -53.00
CA PHE A 97 -11.82 -29.36 -52.33
C PHE A 97 -10.73 -30.32 -52.81
N VAL A 98 -9.90 -30.77 -51.86
CA VAL A 98 -8.68 -31.51 -52.15
C VAL A 98 -8.85 -33.02 -51.97
N LEU A 99 -9.58 -33.44 -50.93
CA LEU A 99 -9.89 -34.85 -50.67
C LEU A 99 -10.92 -35.35 -51.68
N LYS A 100 -10.46 -35.64 -52.89
CA LYS A 100 -11.22 -36.20 -54.02
C LYS A 100 -10.85 -37.67 -54.24
N PRO A 101 -11.67 -38.46 -54.96
CA PRO A 101 -11.36 -39.86 -55.29
C PRO A 101 -9.96 -40.06 -55.90
N ALA A 102 -9.46 -39.07 -56.65
CA ALA A 102 -8.12 -39.10 -57.23
C ALA A 102 -6.99 -39.16 -56.17
N LEU A 103 -7.14 -38.48 -55.03
CA LEU A 103 -6.17 -38.51 -53.94
C LEU A 103 -6.36 -39.77 -53.08
N GLU A 104 -7.61 -40.18 -52.85
CA GLU A 104 -7.94 -41.40 -52.09
C GLU A 104 -7.39 -42.68 -52.73
N ASN A 105 -7.26 -42.68 -54.06
CA ASN A 105 -6.69 -43.78 -54.83
C ASN A 105 -5.15 -43.77 -54.90
N LYS A 106 -4.48 -42.73 -54.36
CA LYS A 106 -3.02 -42.66 -54.39
C LYS A 106 -2.40 -43.76 -53.54
N LYS A 107 -1.33 -44.37 -54.06
CA LYS A 107 -0.59 -45.41 -53.34
C LYS A 107 0.18 -44.84 -52.16
N VAL A 108 0.00 -45.45 -51.00
CA VAL A 108 0.62 -45.09 -49.72
C VAL A 108 1.16 -46.31 -49.00
N ARG A 109 2.17 -46.11 -48.16
CA ARG A 109 2.67 -47.13 -47.22
C ARG A 109 1.92 -47.06 -45.89
N CYS A 110 1.93 -48.16 -45.16
CA CYS A 110 1.46 -48.18 -43.78
C CYS A 110 2.24 -47.20 -42.89
N LEU A 111 1.57 -46.61 -41.90
CA LEU A 111 2.20 -45.75 -40.89
C LEU A 111 3.28 -46.50 -40.08
N ASN A 112 3.15 -47.82 -39.95
CA ASN A 112 4.11 -48.69 -39.28
C ASN A 112 5.12 -49.31 -40.28
N ALA A 113 5.35 -48.71 -41.45
CA ALA A 113 6.31 -49.23 -42.44
C ALA A 113 7.75 -49.31 -41.88
N ASN A 114 8.14 -48.35 -41.03
CA ASN A 114 9.44 -48.36 -40.35
C ASN A 114 9.58 -49.50 -39.33
N GLU A 115 8.46 -50.03 -38.82
CA GLU A 115 8.42 -51.21 -37.96
C GLU A 115 8.41 -52.53 -38.78
N GLY A 116 8.48 -52.43 -40.10
CA GLY A 116 8.52 -53.56 -41.03
C GLY A 116 7.18 -53.91 -41.68
N CYS A 117 6.16 -53.06 -41.58
CA CYS A 117 4.90 -53.32 -42.27
C CYS A 117 5.08 -53.15 -43.78
N SER A 118 4.84 -54.23 -44.54
CA SER A 118 5.00 -54.25 -46.00
C SER A 118 3.79 -53.75 -46.78
N PHE A 119 2.72 -53.32 -46.10
CA PHE A 119 1.51 -52.86 -46.76
C PHE A 119 1.78 -51.63 -47.64
N VAL A 120 1.38 -51.74 -48.90
CA VAL A 120 1.27 -50.65 -49.87
C VAL A 120 -0.11 -50.78 -50.52
N GLY A 121 -0.94 -49.77 -50.35
CA GLY A 121 -2.33 -49.76 -50.82
C GLY A 121 -2.80 -48.35 -51.14
N SER A 122 -4.09 -48.15 -51.41
CA SER A 122 -4.62 -46.81 -51.61
C SER A 122 -4.77 -46.09 -50.26
N LEU A 123 -4.82 -44.76 -50.29
CA LEU A 123 -5.09 -43.96 -49.10
C LEU A 123 -6.42 -44.36 -48.44
N ASN A 124 -7.44 -44.72 -49.23
CA ASN A 124 -8.73 -45.19 -48.73
C ASN A 124 -8.63 -46.50 -47.93
N THR A 125 -7.85 -47.48 -48.42
CA THR A 125 -7.70 -48.78 -47.73
C THR A 125 -6.72 -48.73 -46.56
N LEU A 126 -5.87 -47.68 -46.48
CA LEU A 126 -4.91 -47.52 -45.39
C LEU A 126 -5.59 -47.46 -44.01
N LYS A 127 -6.77 -46.84 -43.89
CA LYS A 127 -7.49 -46.75 -42.61
C LYS A 127 -7.87 -48.14 -42.09
N GLU A 128 -8.50 -48.93 -42.95
CA GLU A 128 -8.96 -50.28 -42.59
C GLU A 128 -7.76 -51.17 -42.26
N HIS A 129 -6.73 -51.16 -43.11
CA HIS A 129 -5.48 -51.87 -42.85
C HIS A 129 -4.87 -51.46 -41.50
N PHE A 130 -4.72 -50.16 -41.26
CA PHE A 130 -4.11 -49.68 -40.02
C PHE A 130 -4.94 -50.06 -38.81
N GLN A 131 -6.27 -49.99 -38.85
CA GLN A 131 -7.09 -50.31 -37.68
C GLN A 131 -7.24 -51.80 -37.41
N VAL A 132 -7.40 -52.61 -38.45
CA VAL A 132 -7.87 -54.00 -38.35
C VAL A 132 -6.74 -54.98 -38.64
N ASP A 133 -5.97 -54.75 -39.71
CA ASP A 133 -5.04 -55.76 -40.24
C ASP A 133 -3.59 -55.60 -39.75
N CYS A 134 -3.19 -54.39 -39.36
CA CYS A 134 -1.80 -54.09 -39.05
C CYS A 134 -1.36 -54.70 -37.73
N GLN A 135 -0.54 -55.75 -37.79
CA GLN A 135 -0.01 -56.43 -36.60
C GLN A 135 1.20 -55.72 -35.96
N LEU A 136 1.70 -54.66 -36.60
CA LEU A 136 2.93 -53.95 -36.18
C LEU A 136 2.62 -52.64 -35.45
N HIS A 137 1.45 -52.54 -34.82
CA HIS A 137 1.13 -51.43 -33.93
C HIS A 137 2.12 -51.35 -32.79
N VAL A 138 2.68 -50.17 -32.59
CA VAL A 138 3.63 -49.94 -31.51
C VAL A 138 2.86 -49.73 -30.21
N VAL A 139 3.16 -50.56 -29.20
CA VAL A 139 2.63 -50.45 -27.84
C VAL A 139 3.75 -50.16 -26.86
N THR A 140 3.41 -49.58 -25.71
CA THR A 140 4.40 -49.30 -24.64
C THR A 140 4.43 -50.47 -23.66
N CYS A 141 5.62 -51.04 -23.43
CA CYS A 141 5.80 -52.10 -22.44
C CYS A 141 5.71 -51.55 -21.01
N GLY A 142 4.77 -52.05 -20.21
CA GLY A 142 4.58 -51.61 -18.82
C GLY A 142 5.73 -51.96 -17.86
N ARG A 143 6.68 -52.83 -18.25
CA ARG A 143 7.81 -53.25 -17.41
C ARG A 143 9.06 -52.40 -17.59
N CYS A 144 9.33 -51.97 -18.82
CA CYS A 144 10.59 -51.30 -19.18
C CYS A 144 10.39 -49.99 -19.96
N ALA A 145 9.13 -49.59 -20.19
CA ALA A 145 8.70 -48.42 -20.95
C ALA A 145 9.20 -48.35 -22.41
N GLN A 146 9.71 -49.44 -22.98
CA GLN A 146 10.09 -49.47 -24.40
C GLN A 146 8.85 -49.53 -25.30
N HIS A 147 8.95 -48.87 -26.45
CA HIS A 147 8.01 -48.96 -27.56
C HIS A 147 8.31 -50.22 -28.37
N VAL A 148 7.34 -51.13 -28.45
CA VAL A 148 7.50 -52.46 -29.03
C VAL A 148 6.35 -52.75 -29.98
N PRO A 149 6.60 -53.23 -31.22
CA PRO A 149 5.54 -53.71 -32.10
C PRO A 149 4.74 -54.84 -31.45
N GLN A 150 3.41 -54.76 -31.50
CA GLN A 150 2.49 -55.69 -30.84
C GLN A 150 2.76 -57.15 -31.21
N LYS A 151 3.04 -57.42 -32.50
CA LYS A 151 3.44 -58.75 -32.98
C LYS A 151 4.68 -59.33 -32.30
N ARG A 152 5.65 -58.48 -31.94
CA ARG A 152 6.91 -58.86 -31.28
C ARG A 152 6.86 -58.67 -29.76
N PHE A 153 5.68 -58.39 -29.21
CA PHE A 153 5.57 -58.06 -27.79
C PHE A 153 5.92 -59.23 -26.88
N LEU A 154 5.51 -60.46 -27.24
CA LEU A 154 5.87 -61.66 -26.48
C LEU A 154 7.37 -61.97 -26.55
N GLU A 155 7.99 -61.84 -27.73
CA GLU A 155 9.44 -62.00 -27.91
C GLU A 155 10.23 -60.99 -27.07
N HIS A 156 9.77 -59.74 -27.01
CA HIS A 156 10.33 -58.74 -26.11
C HIS A 156 10.24 -59.20 -24.64
N LEU A 157 9.07 -59.64 -24.18
CA LEU A 157 8.86 -60.06 -22.79
C LEU A 157 9.68 -61.28 -22.37
N THR A 158 9.90 -62.23 -23.28
CA THR A 158 10.68 -63.46 -23.00
C THR A 158 12.17 -63.29 -23.23
N GLY A 159 12.60 -62.27 -23.98
CA GLY A 159 13.99 -61.92 -24.21
C GLY A 159 14.50 -60.82 -23.28
N ASP A 160 14.98 -59.73 -23.87
CA ASP A 160 15.69 -58.63 -23.20
C ASP A 160 14.78 -57.59 -22.53
N CYS A 161 13.55 -57.94 -22.13
CA CYS A 161 12.71 -57.08 -21.30
C CYS A 161 13.29 -56.99 -19.87
N ARG A 162 14.37 -56.23 -19.72
CA ARG A 162 15.04 -56.01 -18.44
C ARG A 162 14.18 -55.08 -17.60
N SER A 163 13.56 -55.64 -16.56
CA SER A 163 12.89 -54.96 -15.45
C SER A 163 13.80 -54.08 -14.58
N GLY A 164 15.01 -53.75 -15.06
CA GLY A 164 16.09 -53.14 -14.25
C GLY A 164 16.12 -51.62 -14.20
N ARG A 165 15.27 -50.89 -14.95
CA ARG A 165 15.30 -49.42 -14.89
C ARG A 165 14.86 -48.87 -13.52
N THR A 166 13.92 -49.52 -12.85
CA THR A 166 13.33 -49.04 -11.58
C THR A 166 14.32 -48.96 -10.43
N ILE A 167 15.21 -49.94 -10.21
CA ILE A 167 16.11 -49.94 -9.04
C ILE A 167 17.23 -48.91 -9.20
N SER A 168 17.76 -48.76 -10.41
CA SER A 168 18.83 -47.77 -10.67
C SER A 168 18.34 -46.33 -10.60
N GLU A 169 17.11 -46.08 -11.08
CA GLU A 169 16.45 -44.78 -10.96
C GLU A 169 16.08 -44.49 -9.51
N LEU A 170 15.54 -45.48 -8.77
CA LEU A 170 15.26 -45.35 -7.34
C LEU A 170 16.50 -45.03 -6.50
N LYS A 171 17.65 -45.68 -6.80
CA LYS A 171 18.92 -45.35 -6.14
C LYS A 171 19.36 -43.92 -6.44
N LYS A 172 19.32 -43.49 -7.70
CA LYS A 172 19.66 -42.11 -8.06
C LYS A 172 18.74 -41.09 -7.38
N THR A 173 17.44 -41.38 -7.29
CA THR A 173 16.50 -40.51 -6.58
C THR A 173 16.77 -40.50 -5.08
N ASN A 174 17.13 -41.63 -4.49
CA ASN A 174 17.46 -41.71 -3.07
C ASN A 174 18.72 -40.91 -2.74
N ASP A 175 19.78 -41.04 -3.56
CA ASP A 175 21.02 -40.28 -3.40
C ASP A 175 20.80 -38.76 -3.58
N GLU A 176 19.90 -38.37 -4.49
CA GLU A 176 19.51 -36.95 -4.65
C GLU A 176 18.71 -36.44 -3.46
N VAL A 177 17.77 -37.22 -2.93
CA VAL A 177 17.00 -36.87 -1.73
C VAL A 177 17.93 -36.69 -0.54
N GLU A 178 18.91 -37.58 -0.36
CA GLU A 178 19.88 -37.50 0.73
C GLU A 178 20.75 -36.23 0.63
N ARG A 179 21.23 -35.89 -0.58
CA ARG A 179 21.93 -34.61 -0.83
C ARG A 179 21.05 -33.39 -0.54
N VAL A 180 19.78 -33.43 -0.90
CA VAL A 180 18.84 -32.33 -0.64
C VAL A 180 18.62 -32.17 0.87
N ILE A 181 18.47 -33.27 1.61
CA ILE A 181 18.32 -33.25 3.08
C ILE A 181 19.53 -32.59 3.74
N GLU A 182 20.75 -32.93 3.30
CA GLU A 182 21.98 -32.34 3.84
C GLU A 182 22.08 -30.84 3.54
N LYS A 183 21.74 -30.41 2.33
CA LYS A 183 21.67 -28.97 2.01
C LYS A 183 20.61 -28.25 2.85
N LEU A 184 19.46 -28.88 3.08
CA LEU A 184 18.39 -28.31 3.90
C LEU A 184 18.82 -28.17 5.36
N SER A 185 19.58 -29.13 5.89
CA SER A 185 20.06 -29.08 7.28
C SER A 185 21.07 -27.95 7.47
N VAL A 186 22.01 -27.76 6.54
CA VAL A 186 22.97 -26.65 6.56
C VAL A 186 22.25 -25.29 6.45
N ALA A 187 21.30 -25.17 5.52
CA ALA A 187 20.51 -23.96 5.36
C ALA A 187 19.66 -23.64 6.61
N LYS A 188 19.12 -24.68 7.27
CA LYS A 188 18.38 -24.57 8.52
C LYS A 188 19.27 -23.99 9.63
N CYS A 189 20.46 -24.55 9.85
CA CYS A 189 21.38 -24.05 10.87
C CYS A 189 21.78 -22.59 10.63
N ALA A 190 22.12 -22.23 9.38
CA ALA A 190 22.44 -20.84 9.04
C ALA A 190 21.26 -19.88 9.30
N THR A 191 20.03 -20.34 9.07
CA THR A 191 18.82 -19.56 9.34
C THR A 191 18.59 -19.40 10.85
N GLU A 192 18.81 -20.44 11.64
CA GLU A 192 18.73 -20.40 13.11
C GLU A 192 19.77 -19.42 13.69
N ASP A 193 21.00 -19.41 13.18
CA ASP A 193 22.05 -18.46 13.60
C ASP A 193 21.68 -17.01 13.27
N ASN A 194 21.10 -16.78 12.10
CA ASN A 194 20.59 -15.46 11.71
C ASN A 194 19.46 -15.00 12.65
N ILE A 195 18.52 -15.89 12.99
CA ILE A 195 17.44 -15.59 13.94
C ILE A 195 18.01 -15.22 15.31
N ASN A 196 18.99 -16.00 15.79
CA ASN A 196 19.64 -15.74 17.08
C ASN A 196 20.35 -14.38 17.09
N SER A 197 21.04 -14.02 16.01
CA SER A 197 21.67 -12.70 15.87
C SER A 197 20.65 -11.56 15.87
N VAL A 198 19.55 -11.69 15.12
CA VAL A 198 18.47 -10.69 15.09
C VAL A 198 17.83 -10.54 16.46
N LEU A 199 17.62 -11.65 17.19
CA LEU A 199 17.09 -11.63 18.54
C LEU A 199 18.01 -10.85 19.50
N ALA A 200 19.32 -11.09 19.43
CA ALA A 200 20.31 -10.36 20.23
C ALA A 200 20.30 -8.86 19.91
N CYS A 201 20.26 -8.47 18.62
CA CYS A 201 20.13 -7.07 18.21
C CYS A 201 18.84 -6.43 18.74
N THR A 202 17.72 -7.15 18.69
CA THR A 202 16.41 -6.67 19.15
C THR A 202 16.43 -6.42 20.66
N GLN A 203 17.03 -7.32 21.43
CA GLN A 203 17.19 -7.16 22.88
C GLN A 203 18.08 -5.97 23.24
N ALA A 204 19.19 -5.77 22.50
CA ALA A 204 20.06 -4.62 22.68
C ALA A 204 19.33 -3.30 22.39
N TYR A 205 18.55 -3.25 21.31
CA TYR A 205 17.74 -2.08 20.98
C TYR A 205 16.72 -1.76 22.07
N ALA A 206 15.99 -2.77 22.56
CA ALA A 206 15.03 -2.62 23.65
C ALA A 206 15.67 -2.06 24.93
N LYS A 207 16.92 -2.46 25.24
CA LYS A 207 17.67 -1.93 26.37
C LYS A 207 17.98 -0.44 26.19
N VAL A 208 18.44 -0.04 24.99
CA VAL A 208 18.74 1.37 24.69
C VAL A 208 17.47 2.23 24.77
N THR A 209 16.35 1.77 24.21
CA THR A 209 15.09 2.51 24.27
C THR A 209 14.59 2.69 25.69
N ASN A 210 14.68 1.64 26.53
CA ASN A 210 14.30 1.73 27.94
C ASN A 210 15.18 2.71 28.72
N ASN A 211 16.50 2.70 28.46
CA ASN A 211 17.43 3.64 29.08
C ASN A 211 17.12 5.09 28.68
N LEU A 212 16.86 5.35 27.40
CA LEU A 212 16.48 6.68 26.90
C LEU A 212 15.16 7.15 27.50
N GLN A 213 14.17 6.26 27.59
CA GLN A 213 12.87 6.60 28.18
C GLN A 213 13.00 6.93 29.67
N THR A 214 13.83 6.19 30.40
CA THR A 214 14.14 6.48 31.81
C THR A 214 14.84 7.84 31.96
N LEU A 215 15.83 8.12 31.10
CA LEU A 215 16.55 9.40 31.10
C LEU A 215 15.61 10.59 30.83
N LEU A 216 14.70 10.43 29.85
CA LEU A 216 13.68 11.44 29.54
C LEU A 216 12.75 11.69 30.73
N GLN A 217 12.30 10.63 31.40
CA GLN A 217 11.45 10.75 32.59
C GLN A 217 12.14 11.48 33.76
N ASP A 218 13.46 11.34 33.93
CA ASP A 218 14.21 12.09 34.95
C ASP A 218 14.45 13.56 34.57
N CYS A 219 14.81 13.81 33.31
CA CYS A 219 15.23 15.14 32.87
C CYS A 219 14.05 16.12 32.70
N LEU A 220 12.92 15.68 32.16
CA LEU A 220 11.79 16.55 31.82
C LEU A 220 11.26 17.36 33.03
N PRO A 221 11.01 16.74 34.21
CA PRO A 221 10.55 17.47 35.38
C PRO A 221 11.57 18.51 35.88
N ARG A 222 12.86 18.18 35.79
CA ARG A 222 13.96 19.08 36.22
C ARG A 222 14.03 20.32 35.31
N ILE A 223 13.86 20.13 34.01
CA ILE A 223 13.79 21.23 33.02
C ILE A 223 12.58 22.12 33.32
N HIS A 224 11.37 21.55 33.47
CA HIS A 224 10.17 22.33 33.80
C HIS A 224 10.31 23.08 35.13
N GLN A 225 10.95 22.48 36.13
CA GLN A 225 11.20 23.13 37.41
C GLN A 225 12.20 24.29 37.28
N ALA A 226 13.25 24.14 36.47
CA ALA A 226 14.22 25.19 36.20
C ALA A 226 13.57 26.35 35.42
N GLU A 227 12.81 26.05 34.37
CA GLU A 227 12.03 27.04 33.60
C GLU A 227 11.11 27.85 34.52
N LYS A 228 10.37 27.17 35.42
CA LYS A 228 9.52 27.83 36.42
C LYS A 228 10.31 28.79 37.32
N LYS A 229 11.48 28.38 37.81
CA LYS A 229 12.34 29.23 38.66
C LYS A 229 12.84 30.46 37.91
N ILE A 230 13.23 30.30 36.64
CA ILE A 230 13.68 31.41 35.79
C ILE A 230 12.53 32.38 35.56
N LEU A 231 11.36 31.89 35.15
CA LEU A 231 10.18 32.72 34.90
C LEU A 231 9.70 33.49 36.14
N GLN A 232 9.89 32.93 37.34
CA GLN A 232 9.61 33.64 38.60
C GLN A 232 10.62 34.75 38.89
N LYS A 233 11.89 34.57 38.55
CA LYS A 233 12.94 35.57 38.76
C LYS A 233 12.95 36.69 37.73
N VAL A 234 12.52 36.40 36.49
CA VAL A 234 12.44 37.40 35.41
C VAL A 234 11.34 38.43 35.67
N GLY A 235 10.45 38.20 36.66
CA GLY A 235 9.48 39.19 37.13
C GLY A 235 8.56 39.67 36.01
N SER A 236 7.72 40.64 36.31
CA SER A 236 6.87 41.30 35.33
C SER A 236 7.02 42.77 35.65
N VAL A 237 8.08 43.38 35.12
CA VAL A 237 8.53 44.73 35.47
C VAL A 237 7.32 45.67 35.45
N PRO A 238 6.92 46.22 36.61
CA PRO A 238 5.81 47.17 36.66
C PRO A 238 6.31 48.45 36.01
N VAL A 239 5.68 48.84 34.90
CA VAL A 239 5.84 50.19 34.37
C VAL A 239 4.85 51.05 35.14
N PHE A 240 5.37 51.82 36.10
CA PHE A 240 4.61 52.89 36.73
C PHE A 240 4.50 54.02 35.71
N GLU A 241 3.33 54.21 35.10
CA GLU A 241 2.98 55.49 34.49
C GLU A 241 2.39 56.37 35.60
N PRO A 242 3.12 57.38 36.13
CA PRO A 242 2.54 58.33 37.06
C PRO A 242 1.48 59.15 36.32
N SER A 243 0.20 58.85 36.54
CA SER A 243 -0.87 59.80 36.24
C SER A 243 -0.91 60.86 37.34
N LEU A 244 -0.97 62.12 36.93
CA LEU A 244 -1.19 63.30 37.78
C LEU A 244 -2.57 63.30 38.47
N GLU A 245 -3.46 62.34 38.17
CA GLU A 245 -4.71 62.05 38.93
C GLU A 245 -4.50 61.00 40.04
N GLY A 246 -3.43 61.21 40.83
CA GLY A 246 -2.84 60.25 41.76
C GLY A 246 -3.83 59.47 42.64
N GLN A 247 -3.54 58.17 42.79
CA GLN A 247 -4.11 57.16 43.70
C GLN A 247 -5.31 56.31 43.26
N ARG A 248 -5.98 56.46 42.11
CA ARG A 248 -7.15 55.58 41.77
C ARG A 248 -6.93 54.51 40.70
N ARG A 249 -5.77 54.49 40.04
CA ARG A 249 -5.47 53.56 38.95
C ARG A 249 -4.03 53.04 38.99
N GLY A 250 -3.82 51.78 38.62
CA GLY A 250 -2.52 51.15 38.45
C GLY A 250 -2.51 50.22 37.23
N SER A 251 -1.34 49.94 36.65
CA SER A 251 -1.23 49.03 35.52
C SER A 251 -0.03 48.10 35.66
N CYS A 252 -0.12 46.92 35.06
CA CYS A 252 0.99 45.98 34.98
C CYS A 252 1.01 45.23 33.65
N PHE A 253 2.21 44.88 33.21
CA PHE A 253 2.45 44.06 32.02
C PHE A 253 2.76 42.63 32.43
N LEU A 254 1.90 41.70 32.08
CA LEU A 254 2.05 40.28 32.36
C LEU A 254 2.87 39.62 31.24
N ARG A 255 4.20 39.69 31.39
CA ARG A 255 5.17 39.20 30.39
C ARG A 255 5.32 37.67 30.41
N ASN A 256 5.94 37.12 29.37
CA ASN A 256 6.26 35.70 29.21
C ASN A 256 5.01 34.81 29.19
N PHE A 257 3.94 35.28 28.55
CA PHE A 257 2.62 34.62 28.54
C PHE A 257 2.70 33.17 28.07
N SER A 258 3.36 32.93 26.93
CA SER A 258 3.49 31.60 26.31
C SER A 258 4.26 30.62 27.18
N ALA A 259 5.34 31.09 27.82
CA ALA A 259 6.16 30.25 28.72
C ALA A 259 5.40 29.91 30.02
N LYS A 260 4.70 30.89 30.59
CA LYS A 260 3.84 30.67 31.77
C LYS A 260 2.68 29.73 31.47
N MET A 261 2.09 29.81 30.28
CA MET A 261 1.04 28.90 29.81
C MET A 261 1.51 27.44 29.76
N ARG A 262 2.67 27.16 29.15
CA ARG A 262 3.23 25.79 29.04
C ARG A 262 3.50 25.13 30.39
N SER A 263 3.85 25.93 31.40
CA SER A 263 4.16 25.43 32.74
C SER A 263 2.94 24.97 33.56
N ALA A 264 1.71 25.28 33.11
CA ALA A 264 0.45 25.02 33.82
C ALA A 264 0.49 25.41 35.32
N ALA A 265 1.07 26.57 35.64
CA ALA A 265 1.30 27.03 37.00
C ALA A 265 0.60 28.37 37.31
N SER A 266 0.64 28.78 38.59
CA SER A 266 0.21 30.11 39.02
C SER A 266 1.41 31.06 39.16
N TYR A 267 1.22 32.31 38.74
CA TYR A 267 2.16 33.42 38.80
C TYR A 267 1.48 34.66 39.40
N ALA A 268 2.25 35.63 39.87
CA ALA A 268 1.74 36.94 40.29
C ALA A 268 2.61 38.04 39.67
N SER A 269 2.02 39.19 39.37
CA SER A 269 2.77 40.39 38.98
C SER A 269 3.59 40.91 40.15
N ASP A 270 4.50 41.85 39.87
CA ASP A 270 5.08 42.68 40.93
C ASP A 270 3.99 43.54 41.60
N PRO A 271 4.14 43.86 42.90
CA PRO A 271 3.15 44.64 43.64
C PRO A 271 3.16 46.11 43.23
N PHE A 272 1.97 46.71 43.12
CA PHE A 272 1.76 48.13 42.82
C PHE A 272 0.62 48.70 43.68
N ASN A 273 0.62 50.02 43.94
CA ASN A 273 -0.37 50.63 44.83
C ASN A 273 -1.55 51.22 44.05
N VAL A 274 -2.78 50.91 44.49
CA VAL A 274 -4.02 51.54 44.00
C VAL A 274 -4.93 51.85 45.20
N ALA A 275 -5.35 53.10 45.32
CA ALA A 275 -6.14 53.67 46.42
C ALA A 275 -5.58 53.38 47.82
N GLY A 276 -4.25 53.36 47.95
CA GLY A 276 -3.56 53.04 49.21
C GLY A 276 -3.43 51.54 49.50
N TYR A 277 -3.89 50.67 48.59
CA TYR A 277 -3.78 49.22 48.72
C TYR A 277 -2.65 48.67 47.83
N PRO A 278 -1.73 47.85 48.37
CA PRO A 278 -0.69 47.18 47.60
C PRO A 278 -1.26 45.93 46.93
N LEU A 279 -1.52 46.04 45.63
CA LEU A 279 -2.17 45.02 44.80
C LEU A 279 -1.17 44.29 43.90
N GLN A 280 -1.51 43.06 43.52
CA GLN A 280 -0.85 42.24 42.51
C GLN A 280 -1.90 41.59 41.61
N VAL A 281 -1.55 41.32 40.35
CA VAL A 281 -2.40 40.54 39.44
C VAL A 281 -1.89 39.11 39.39
N GLY A 282 -2.68 38.18 39.89
CA GLY A 282 -2.48 36.74 39.80
C GLY A 282 -2.83 36.21 38.41
N GLN A 283 -2.05 35.25 37.92
CA GLN A 283 -2.29 34.49 36.70
C GLN A 283 -2.30 33.00 37.06
N THR A 284 -3.39 32.29 36.84
CA THR A 284 -3.44 30.83 37.02
C THR A 284 -3.76 30.15 35.71
N PHE A 285 -2.77 29.45 35.15
CA PHE A 285 -2.94 28.69 33.92
C PHE A 285 -3.41 27.27 34.23
N VAL A 286 -4.46 26.83 33.54
CA VAL A 286 -4.98 25.47 33.64
C VAL A 286 -5.13 24.83 32.27
N ARG A 287 -4.84 23.53 32.19
CA ARG A 287 -5.08 22.70 31.01
C ARG A 287 -6.36 21.89 31.22
N ARG A 288 -7.32 22.00 30.30
CA ARG A 288 -8.60 21.26 30.32
C ARG A 288 -8.62 20.18 29.22
N PHE A 289 -9.74 19.47 29.09
CA PHE A 289 -9.96 18.45 28.07
C PHE A 289 -9.67 18.99 26.65
N ALA A 290 -9.23 18.10 25.75
CA ALA A 290 -8.83 18.42 24.37
C ALA A 290 -7.69 19.44 24.23
N ASP A 291 -6.77 19.45 25.20
CA ASP A 291 -5.56 20.29 25.18
C ASP A 291 -5.82 21.80 25.15
N GLN A 292 -6.97 22.23 25.70
CA GLN A 292 -7.34 23.63 25.76
C GLN A 292 -6.77 24.30 27.02
N PHE A 293 -6.07 25.42 26.83
CA PHE A 293 -5.47 26.19 27.91
C PHE A 293 -6.32 27.41 28.27
N TYR A 294 -6.51 27.62 29.58
CA TYR A 294 -7.23 28.77 30.14
C TYR A 294 -6.33 29.51 31.11
N VAL A 295 -6.51 30.84 31.20
CA VAL A 295 -5.86 31.69 32.20
C VAL A 295 -6.93 32.36 33.05
N TYR A 296 -6.79 32.24 34.37
CA TYR A 296 -7.55 33.01 35.34
C TYR A 296 -6.73 34.20 35.79
N LEU A 297 -7.28 35.40 35.63
CA LEU A 297 -6.74 36.63 36.21
C LEU A 297 -7.45 36.91 37.53
N SER A 298 -6.67 37.20 38.57
CA SER A 298 -7.19 37.45 39.91
C SER A 298 -6.52 38.65 40.55
N LEU A 299 -7.25 39.43 41.34
CA LEU A 299 -6.67 40.52 42.11
C LEU A 299 -6.19 40.00 43.48
N LEU A 300 -4.92 40.25 43.81
CA LEU A 300 -4.28 39.79 45.04
C LEU A 300 -3.81 41.00 45.86
N THR A 301 -3.86 40.94 47.20
CA THR A 301 -3.33 41.97 48.11
C THR A 301 -2.66 41.35 49.33
N SER A 302 -1.90 42.13 50.11
CA SER A 302 -1.25 41.68 51.35
C SER A 302 -1.46 42.63 52.53
N VAL A 303 -1.98 42.08 53.64
CA VAL A 303 -2.30 42.77 54.89
C VAL A 303 -1.07 43.43 55.56
N ARG A 304 0.15 42.92 55.35
CA ARG A 304 1.35 43.42 56.06
C ARG A 304 1.86 44.79 55.61
N ARG A 305 1.36 45.31 54.48
CA ARG A 305 1.87 46.55 53.85
C ARG A 305 0.83 47.68 53.81
N THR A 306 -0.35 47.47 54.40
CA THR A 306 -1.44 48.46 54.42
C THR A 306 -1.48 49.21 55.75
N THR A 307 -1.51 50.54 55.69
CA THR A 307 -1.82 51.42 56.84
C THR A 307 -3.30 51.83 56.91
N SER A 308 -4.13 51.35 55.98
CA SER A 308 -5.53 51.76 55.79
C SER A 308 -6.55 50.77 56.38
N GLN A 309 -7.78 51.24 56.62
CA GLN A 309 -8.90 50.48 57.21
C GLN A 309 -9.18 49.17 56.46
N TRP A 310 -9.16 48.08 57.22
CA TRP A 310 -9.63 46.75 56.86
C TRP A 310 -11.01 46.49 57.49
N PRO A 311 -11.91 45.72 56.86
CA PRO A 311 -11.79 45.05 55.56
C PRO A 311 -11.84 46.00 54.36
N ILE A 312 -11.33 45.55 53.21
CA ILE A 312 -11.43 46.31 51.95
C ILE A 312 -12.91 46.42 51.57
N ARG A 313 -13.43 47.64 51.43
CA ARG A 313 -14.82 47.93 51.04
C ARG A 313 -14.92 48.70 49.73
N LYS A 314 -13.82 48.80 48.98
CA LYS A 314 -13.78 49.47 47.68
C LYS A 314 -13.97 48.46 46.55
N THR A 315 -14.77 48.83 45.56
CA THR A 315 -14.86 48.11 44.29
C THR A 315 -13.61 48.39 43.46
N PHE A 316 -13.00 47.34 42.94
CA PHE A 316 -11.91 47.42 41.97
C PHE A 316 -12.39 46.92 40.62
N PHE A 317 -11.86 47.47 39.54
CA PHE A 317 -12.09 46.97 38.20
C PHE A 317 -10.78 46.40 37.66
N LEU A 318 -10.79 45.11 37.33
CA LEU A 318 -9.75 44.48 36.53
C LEU A 318 -10.09 44.70 35.06
N ILE A 319 -9.24 45.44 34.37
CA ILE A 319 -9.41 45.80 32.97
C ILE A 319 -8.30 45.13 32.17
N LEU A 320 -8.66 44.14 31.35
CA LEU A 320 -7.76 43.62 30.34
C LEU A 320 -7.77 44.57 29.14
N VAL A 321 -6.61 45.15 28.84
CA VAL A 321 -6.48 46.22 27.85
C VAL A 321 -6.11 45.62 26.49
N HIS A 322 -6.90 45.93 25.46
CA HIS A 322 -6.51 45.67 24.08
C HIS A 322 -5.55 46.79 23.63
N PRO A 323 -4.38 46.46 23.06
CA PRO A 323 -3.30 47.42 22.81
C PRO A 323 -3.67 48.49 21.77
N GLU A 324 -4.52 48.15 20.80
CA GLU A 324 -4.83 49.02 19.66
C GLU A 324 -6.28 49.55 19.64
N ASP A 325 -7.17 48.99 20.46
CA ASP A 325 -8.62 49.23 20.37
C ASP A 325 -9.23 49.33 21.77
N PRO A 326 -9.37 50.55 22.33
CA PRO A 326 -9.96 50.75 23.64
C PRO A 326 -11.39 50.22 23.78
N GLY A 327 -12.14 50.08 22.68
CA GLY A 327 -13.51 49.54 22.68
C GLY A 327 -13.56 48.04 22.96
N LYS A 328 -12.46 47.33 22.76
CA LYS A 328 -12.32 45.90 23.07
C LYS A 328 -11.84 45.61 24.50
N ASN A 329 -11.61 46.64 25.31
CA ASN A 329 -11.16 46.45 26.70
C ASN A 329 -12.19 45.63 27.50
N ILE A 330 -11.73 44.58 28.16
CA ILE A 330 -12.60 43.72 28.98
C ILE A 330 -12.51 44.20 30.42
N LYS A 331 -13.55 44.89 30.90
CA LYS A 331 -13.67 45.39 32.27
C LYS A 331 -14.47 44.40 33.14
N HIS A 332 -13.91 44.01 34.28
CA HIS A 332 -14.53 43.13 35.25
C HIS A 332 -14.51 43.77 36.64
N ALA A 333 -15.68 43.94 37.25
CA ALA A 333 -15.82 44.48 38.60
C ALA A 333 -15.53 43.39 39.65
N ILE A 334 -14.74 43.74 40.65
CA ILE A 334 -14.37 42.92 41.78
C ILE A 334 -14.86 43.68 43.02
N MET A 335 -15.91 43.17 43.65
CA MET A 335 -16.58 43.76 44.81
C MET A 335 -16.27 42.94 46.07
N PRO A 336 -15.30 43.33 46.91
CA PRO A 336 -14.90 42.58 48.10
C PRO A 336 -16.04 42.26 49.07
N SER A 337 -17.06 43.13 49.17
CA SER A 337 -18.18 42.99 50.10
C SER A 337 -19.19 41.91 49.75
N GLU A 338 -19.26 41.48 48.49
CA GLU A 338 -20.21 40.48 47.99
C GLU A 338 -19.62 39.07 47.94
N VAL A 339 -18.36 38.94 48.34
CA VAL A 339 -17.64 37.68 48.32
C VAL A 339 -17.79 36.97 49.66
N GLU A 340 -18.52 35.84 49.68
CA GLU A 340 -18.42 34.88 50.77
C GLU A 340 -16.94 34.47 50.92
N HIS A 341 -16.33 34.82 52.05
CA HIS A 341 -14.89 34.67 52.32
C HIS A 341 -13.98 35.72 51.66
N VAL A 342 -14.17 36.99 52.03
CA VAL A 342 -13.22 38.11 51.78
C VAL A 342 -11.76 37.72 52.10
N ASP A 343 -11.56 36.88 53.12
CA ASP A 343 -10.25 36.35 53.50
C ASP A 343 -9.63 35.41 52.44
N VAL A 344 -10.40 34.79 51.54
CA VAL A 344 -9.87 33.97 50.45
C VAL A 344 -9.39 34.83 49.27
N TYR A 345 -10.05 35.97 49.04
CA TYR A 345 -9.68 36.93 48.00
C TYR A 345 -8.50 37.81 48.43
N PHE A 346 -8.33 37.99 49.74
CA PHE A 346 -7.38 38.97 50.26
C PHE A 346 -6.44 38.50 51.39
N THR A 347 -6.31 37.19 51.69
CA THR A 347 -5.35 36.75 52.75
C THR A 347 -4.18 35.88 52.28
N ARG A 348 -3.04 36.25 52.90
CA ARG A 348 -1.94 35.40 53.38
C ARG A 348 -1.00 34.83 52.31
N ILE A 349 -0.13 35.68 51.79
CA ILE A 349 1.19 35.28 51.30
C ILE A 349 2.03 34.77 52.49
N GLN A 350 1.68 33.63 53.09
CA GLN A 350 2.50 32.73 53.92
C GLN A 350 1.65 31.63 54.59
N ASN A 351 1.55 30.46 53.97
CA ASN A 351 2.17 29.23 54.48
C ASN A 351 1.92 28.04 53.55
N LYS A 352 2.99 27.28 53.28
CA LYS A 352 3.00 25.96 52.64
C LYS A 352 2.35 24.92 53.57
N THR A 353 1.06 25.05 53.86
CA THR A 353 0.31 24.02 54.59
C THR A 353 -0.83 23.53 53.71
N ASN A 354 -0.84 22.21 53.49
CA ASN A 354 -1.69 21.38 52.62
C ASN A 354 -3.22 21.48 52.83
N ARG A 355 -3.79 22.66 53.07
CA ARG A 355 -5.23 22.88 52.93
C ARG A 355 -5.48 23.53 51.58
N LYS A 356 -6.34 22.91 50.76
CA LYS A 356 -6.80 23.43 49.46
C LYS A 356 -7.53 24.76 49.70
N ILE A 357 -6.80 25.86 49.81
CA ILE A 357 -7.36 27.21 49.73
C ILE A 357 -7.79 27.37 48.27
N GLN A 358 -9.10 27.47 48.02
CA GLN A 358 -9.61 27.83 46.68
C GLN A 358 -8.96 29.16 46.31
N LYS A 359 -8.22 29.18 45.21
CA LYS A 359 -7.67 30.45 44.70
C LYS A 359 -8.81 31.21 44.02
N PRO A 360 -9.01 32.50 44.30
CA PRO A 360 -10.01 33.29 43.60
C PRO A 360 -9.73 33.25 42.09
N GLN A 361 -10.77 32.99 41.29
CA GLN A 361 -10.72 32.83 39.84
C GLN A 361 -11.63 33.90 39.21
N ASP A 362 -11.28 35.18 39.40
CA ASP A 362 -12.18 36.32 39.14
C ASP A 362 -12.66 36.34 37.68
N LYS A 363 -11.72 36.30 36.73
CA LYS A 363 -12.05 36.23 35.31
C LYS A 363 -11.23 35.18 34.58
N CYS A 364 -11.93 34.24 33.94
CA CYS A 364 -11.36 33.20 33.10
C CYS A 364 -11.34 33.63 31.64
N PHE A 365 -10.24 33.36 30.96
CA PHE A 365 -10.09 33.56 29.52
C PHE A 365 -9.52 32.30 28.87
N LYS A 366 -10.02 31.97 27.68
CA LYS A 366 -9.38 30.96 26.85
C LYS A 366 -8.13 31.59 26.23
N THR A 367 -6.98 30.95 26.42
CA THR A 367 -5.69 31.52 26.00
C THR A 367 -5.61 31.70 24.48
N SER A 368 -6.21 30.80 23.70
CA SER A 368 -6.28 30.92 22.24
C SER A 368 -7.11 32.10 21.76
N GLU A 369 -8.20 32.45 22.47
CA GLU A 369 -9.02 33.64 22.16
C GLU A 369 -8.25 34.92 22.47
N LEU A 370 -7.54 34.99 23.61
CA LEU A 370 -6.69 36.14 23.92
C LEU A 370 -5.59 36.38 22.87
N GLN A 371 -5.07 35.31 22.28
CA GLN A 371 -4.07 35.39 21.21
C GLN A 371 -4.72 35.76 19.87
N SER A 372 -5.84 35.14 19.48
CA SER A 372 -6.51 35.44 18.22
C SER A 372 -7.10 36.86 18.17
N ASP A 373 -7.59 37.34 19.31
CA ASP A 373 -8.30 38.61 19.42
C ASP A 373 -7.34 39.79 19.64
N GLY A 374 -6.02 39.55 19.64
CA GLY A 374 -4.99 40.60 19.67
C GLY A 374 -4.65 41.16 21.05
N PHE A 375 -5.09 40.53 22.15
CA PHE A 375 -4.76 40.99 23.50
C PHE A 375 -3.31 40.68 23.91
N VAL A 376 -2.73 39.60 23.38
CA VAL A 376 -1.33 39.22 23.63
C VAL A 376 -0.45 39.82 22.55
N VAL A 377 0.34 40.84 22.89
CA VAL A 377 1.33 41.46 22.00
C VAL A 377 2.71 41.34 22.65
N ASP A 378 3.72 40.97 21.86
CA ASP A 378 5.09 40.73 22.33
C ASP A 378 5.15 39.81 23.57
N ASP A 379 4.39 38.70 23.51
CA ASP A 379 4.24 37.71 24.59
C ASP A 379 3.80 38.30 25.94
N THR A 380 3.03 39.40 25.90
CA THR A 380 2.66 40.20 27.07
C THR A 380 1.17 40.58 27.04
N LEU A 381 0.50 40.51 28.20
CA LEU A 381 -0.83 41.09 28.40
C LEU A 381 -0.74 42.38 29.21
N ARG A 382 -1.49 43.42 28.85
CA ARG A 382 -1.62 44.64 29.66
C ARG A 382 -2.88 44.58 30.52
N VAL A 383 -2.72 44.72 31.84
CA VAL A 383 -3.83 44.75 32.79
C VAL A 383 -3.80 46.07 33.55
N ILE A 384 -4.96 46.70 33.68
CA ILE A 384 -5.19 47.92 34.46
C ILE A 384 -6.13 47.59 35.61
N ILE A 385 -5.79 48.09 36.80
CA ILE A 385 -6.67 48.09 37.96
C ILE A 385 -7.11 49.53 38.25
N GLU A 386 -8.40 49.73 38.41
CA GLU A 386 -9.04 51.02 38.71
C GLU A 386 -9.94 50.86 39.94
N THR A 387 -10.12 51.90 40.76
CA THR A 387 -11.13 51.90 41.85
C THR A 387 -12.27 52.83 41.52
N GLU A 388 -13.45 52.55 42.09
CA GLU A 388 -14.54 53.52 42.09
C GLU A 388 -14.12 54.84 42.77
N GLY A 389 -14.68 55.93 42.26
CA GLY A 389 -14.34 57.31 42.59
C GLY A 389 -14.65 57.71 44.00
#